data_AF-A0A0N4U0F9-F1
#
_entry.id   AF-A0A0N4U0F9-F1
#
_cell.length_a   1.000
_cell.length_b   1.000
_cell.length_c   1.000
_cell.angle_alpha   90.00
_cell.angle_beta   90.00
_cell.angle_gamma   90.00
#
_symmetry.space_group_name_H-M   'P 1'
#
loop_
_entity.id
_entity.type
_entity.pdbx_description
1 polymer ?
#
loop_
_entity_poly.entity_id
_entity_poly.type
_entity_poly.pdbx_seq_one_letter_code
_entity_poly.pdbx_strand_id
1 'polypeptide(L)' 'MNIAKRQIQLAAEAQFGGFFDVICSRGDFSYLSNTELFCQETSKDISCYAYRQLASSL' A
#
# COMPACT_ATOMS: atom_id res chain seq x y z
N MET A 1 6.63 4.56 -11.56
CA MET A 1 6.33 4.17 -10.17
C MET A 1 5.17 4.97 -9.57
N ASN A 2 5.19 6.30 -9.59
CA ASN A 2 4.15 7.13 -8.93
C ASN A 2 2.72 6.87 -9.44
N ILE A 3 2.53 6.77 -10.77
CA ILE A 3 1.21 6.47 -11.36
C ILE A 3 0.69 5.11 -10.86
N ALA A 4 1.53 4.07 -10.88
CA ALA A 4 1.16 2.74 -10.40
C ALA A 4 0.78 2.74 -8.91
N LYS A 5 1.57 3.41 -8.05
CA LYS A 5 1.24 3.55 -6.62
C LYS A 5 -0.12 4.22 -6.43
N ARG A 6 -0.39 5.30 -7.18
CA ARG A 6 -1.66 6.02 -7.10
C ARG A 6 -2.83 5.17 -7.60
N GLN A 7 -2.63 4.38 -8.65
CA GLN A 7 -3.66 3.45 -9.13
C GLN A 7 -3.97 2.35 -8.11
N ILE A 8 -2.96 1.77 -7.49
CA ILE A 8 -3.13 0.77 -6.41
C ILE A 8 -3.86 1.40 -5.23
N GLN A 9 -3.45 2.60 -4.80
CA GLN A 9 -4.09 3.35 -3.72
C GLN A 9 -5.59 3.55 -4.01
N LEU A 10 -5.92 4.15 -5.16
CA LEU A 10 -7.30 4.45 -5.51
C LEU A 10 -8.15 3.17 -5.68
N ALA A 11 -7.58 2.09 -6.20
CA ALA A 11 -8.27 0.82 -6.31
C ALA A 11 -8.56 0.21 -4.93
N ALA A 12 -7.60 0.26 -4.00
CA ALA A 12 -7.78 -0.22 -2.63
C ALA A 12 -8.82 0.63 -1.87
N GLU A 13 -8.76 1.95 -1.99
CA GLU A 13 -9.73 2.87 -1.37
C GLU A 13 -11.15 2.65 -1.94
N ALA A 14 -11.28 2.41 -3.25
CA ALA A 14 -12.58 2.12 -3.87
C ALA A 14 -13.15 0.75 -3.44
N GLN A 15 -12.30 -0.25 -3.20
CA GLN A 15 -12.73 -1.61 -2.85
C GLN A 15 -12.99 -1.78 -1.36
N PHE A 16 -12.17 -1.19 -0.50
CA PHE A 16 -12.16 -1.46 0.94
C PHE A 16 -12.55 -0.24 1.79
N GLY A 17 -12.65 0.95 1.19
CA GLY A 17 -12.86 2.20 1.91
C GLY A 17 -11.66 2.61 2.77
N GLY A 18 -11.74 3.79 3.39
CA GLY A 18 -10.65 4.36 4.17
C GLY A 18 -9.50 4.86 3.30
N PHE A 19 -8.36 5.18 3.94
CA PHE A 19 -7.16 5.65 3.26
C PHE A 19 -6.12 4.54 3.18
N PHE A 20 -5.42 4.47 2.05
CA PHE A 20 -4.34 3.51 1.84
C PHE A 20 -3.04 4.20 1.51
N ASP A 21 -1.95 3.67 2.05
CA ASP A 21 -0.60 4.00 1.63
C ASP A 21 -0.03 2.86 0.78
N VAL A 22 0.80 3.23 -0.21
CA VAL A 22 1.45 2.27 -1.11
C VAL A 22 2.92 2.57 -1.22
N ILE A 23 3.74 1.59 -0.89
CA ILE A 23 5.20 1.60 -1.07
C ILE A 23 5.50 0.64 -2.22
N CYS A 24 6.41 1.02 -3.12
CA CYS A 24 6.92 0.12 -4.15
C CYS A 24 8.43 0.31 -4.27
N SER A 25 9.17 -0.79 -4.35
CA SER A 25 10.63 -0.79 -4.45
C SER A 25 11.12 -1.82 -5.45
N ARG A 26 12.30 -1.56 -6.05
CA ARG A 26 13.06 -2.54 -6.84
C ARG A 26 14.08 -3.34 -6.04
N GLY A 27 14.34 -2.93 -4.82
CA GLY A 27 15.28 -3.56 -3.91
C GLY A 27 14.72 -3.60 -2.50
N ASP A 28 15.55 -4.03 -1.56
CA ASP A 28 15.13 -4.21 -0.18
C ASP A 28 14.70 -2.88 0.45
N PHE A 29 13.63 -2.96 1.23
CA PHE A 29 13.20 -1.89 2.12
C PHE A 29 12.70 -2.52 3.41
N SER A 30 12.76 -1.77 4.50
CA SER A 30 12.23 -2.20 5.79
C SER A 30 11.24 -1.17 6.30
N TYR A 31 10.14 -1.67 6.85
CA TYR A 31 9.00 -0.87 7.27
C TYR A 31 8.19 -1.63 8.32
N LEU A 32 7.53 -0.91 9.22
CA LEU A 32 6.61 -1.46 10.22
C LEU A 32 5.24 -0.77 10.09
N SER A 33 4.21 -1.55 9.76
CA SER A 33 2.80 -1.14 9.76
C SER A 33 2.12 -1.58 11.04
N ASN A 34 1.31 -0.69 11.62
CA ASN A 34 0.15 -1.14 12.37
C ASN A 34 -1.07 -1.05 11.46
N THR A 35 -1.60 -2.18 11.01
CA THR A 35 -2.73 -2.25 10.08
C THR A 35 -3.44 -3.60 10.20
N GLU A 36 -4.74 -3.61 9.96
CA GLU A 36 -5.55 -4.83 9.91
C GLU A 36 -5.71 -5.37 8.49
N LEU A 37 -5.37 -4.57 7.47
CA LEU A 37 -5.60 -4.92 6.07
C LEU A 37 -4.43 -4.45 5.22
N PHE A 38 -3.76 -5.40 4.57
CA PHE A 38 -2.65 -5.15 3.66
C PHE A 38 -2.64 -6.14 2.50
N CYS A 39 -1.91 -5.79 1.45
CA CYS A 39 -1.58 -6.66 0.33
C CYS A 39 -0.15 -6.40 -0.11
N GLN A 40 0.62 -7.47 -0.32
CA GLN A 40 1.97 -7.39 -0.88
C GLN A 40 2.03 -8.23 -2.15
N GLU A 41 2.47 -7.61 -3.24
CA GLU A 41 2.61 -8.29 -4.53
C GLU A 41 3.90 -7.89 -5.23
N THR A 42 4.45 -8.82 -6.02
CA THR A 42 5.66 -8.59 -6.81
C THR A 42 5.37 -8.81 -8.28
N SER A 43 5.66 -7.79 -9.09
CA SER A 43 5.58 -7.87 -10.55
C SER A 43 6.96 -7.57 -11.14
N LYS A 44 7.56 -8.58 -11.77
CA LYS A 44 8.94 -8.54 -12.27
C LYS A 44 9.92 -8.25 -11.13
N ASP A 45 10.63 -7.12 -11.20
CA ASP A 45 11.62 -6.66 -10.24
C ASP A 45 11.04 -5.65 -9.24
N ILE A 46 9.72 -5.41 -9.22
CA ILE A 46 9.08 -4.41 -8.35
C ILE A 46 8.14 -5.09 -7.37
N SER A 47 8.45 -4.96 -6.07
CA SER A 47 7.56 -5.36 -4.99
C SER A 47 6.82 -4.14 -4.46
N CYS A 48 5.50 -4.25 -4.34
CA CYS A 48 4.64 -3.22 -3.77
C CYS A 48 3.95 -3.75 -2.52
N TYR A 49 3.86 -2.89 -1.50
CA TYR A 49 3.15 -3.12 -0.25
C TYR A 49 2.10 -2.02 -0.08
N ALA A 50 0.83 -2.40 -0.05
CA ALA A 50 -0.31 -1.52 0.17
C ALA A 50 -0.99 -1.86 1.49
N TYR A 51 -1.31 -0.86 2.30
CA TYR A 51 -1.91 -1.06 3.61
C TYR A 51 -2.89 0.05 3.98
N ARG A 52 -3.94 -0.33 4.73
CA ARG A 52 -4.93 0.62 5.24
C ARG A 52 -4.33 1.44 6.38
N GLN A 53 -4.47 2.75 6.33
CA GLN A 53 -4.13 3.65 7.43
C GLN A 53 -5.11 3.41 8.58
N LEU A 54 -4.61 3.41 9.81
CA LEU A 54 -5.47 3.42 10.98
C LEU A 54 -6.10 4.81 11.11
N ALA A 55 -7.42 4.86 11.21
CA ALA A 55 -8.09 6.06 11.64
C ALA A 55 -7.60 6.40 13.06
N SER A 56 -6.97 7.56 13.22
CA SER A 56 -6.71 8.08 14.56
C SER A 56 -8.03 8.55 15.15
N SER A 57 -8.63 7.73 16.00
CA SER A 57 -9.65 8.20 16.93
C SER A 57 -8.93 9.02 18.01
N LEU A 58 -8.81 10.33 17.80
CA LEU A 58 -8.53 11.28 18.87
C LEU A 58 -9.85 11.73 19.50
#